data_AF-A0A929VEF7-F1
#
_entry.id   AF-A0A929VEF7-F1
#
_cell.length_a   1.000
_cell.length_b   1.000
_cell.length_c   1.000
_cell.angle_alpha   90.00
_cell.angle_beta   90.00
_cell.angle_gamma   90.00
#
_symmetry.space_group_name_H-M   'P 1'
#
loop_
_entity.id
_entity.type
_entity.pdbx_description
1 polymer ?
#
loop_
_entity_poly.entity_id
_entity_poly.type
_entity_poly.pdbx_seq_one_letter_code
_entity_poly.pdbx_strand_id
1 'polypeptide(L)'
;MIEADKKSATEGLRLIDSHCHLHDTEFFTDNREQFYKETVEANIGMICVGTDQRSSRQAVEFAANHEFTWAAIGVHPHDTKDGWGDVKTLLENKTENSPIVAIGEIGLDYYYNNSPRETQIEGLEAQLQMAVDYNLPVSFHVRDGAKDQPSVWDDFWPIFDNFHGLRGVLHSFTDTRDNLEKGFSRNLYVGLNGISTFTKDQLQKE
;
A
#
# COMPACT_ATOMS: atom_id res chain seq x y z
N MET A 1 -38.73 -2.15 14.84
CA MET A 1 -37.33 -1.71 15.01
C MET A 1 -36.73 -1.81 13.62
N ILE A 2 -36.62 -0.67 12.94
CA ILE A 2 -36.14 -0.62 11.56
C ILE A 2 -34.65 -0.93 11.62
N GLU A 3 -34.24 -2.11 11.14
CA GLU A 3 -32.84 -2.34 10.77
C GLU A 3 -32.55 -1.31 9.68
N ALA A 4 -31.78 -0.28 10.02
CA ALA A 4 -31.22 0.59 9.01
C ALA A 4 -30.32 -0.29 8.14
N ASP A 5 -30.70 -0.46 6.88
CA ASP A 5 -29.82 -0.99 5.84
C ASP A 5 -28.49 -0.25 5.95
N LYS A 6 -27.47 -0.91 6.50
CA LYS A 6 -26.09 -0.44 6.38
C LYS A 6 -25.73 -0.66 4.91
N LYS A 7 -26.03 0.33 4.08
CA LYS A 7 -25.47 0.42 2.73
C LYS A 7 -23.98 0.14 2.82
N SER A 8 -23.48 -0.77 1.98
CA SER A 8 -22.05 -1.09 1.95
C SER A 8 -21.26 0.22 1.77
N ALA A 9 -20.13 0.38 2.46
CA ALA A 9 -19.25 1.56 2.30
C ALA A 9 -18.75 1.75 0.85
N THR A 10 -18.97 0.75 0.01
CA THR A 10 -18.61 0.70 -1.42
C THR A 10 -19.82 0.64 -2.35
N GLU A 11 -21.05 0.79 -1.83
CA GLU A 11 -22.27 0.74 -2.66
C GLU A 11 -22.25 1.85 -3.70
N GLY A 12 -22.50 1.49 -4.97
CA GLY A 12 -22.47 2.43 -6.09
C GLY A 12 -21.11 2.55 -6.78
N LEU A 13 -20.03 2.03 -6.19
CA LEU A 13 -18.72 2.01 -6.84
C LEU A 13 -18.62 0.90 -7.89
N ARG A 14 -18.01 1.21 -9.04
CA ARG A 14 -17.68 0.24 -10.10
C ARG A 14 -16.27 -0.34 -9.99
N LEU A 15 -15.34 0.41 -9.40
CA LEU A 15 -13.94 0.03 -9.21
C LEU A 15 -13.41 0.69 -7.92
N ILE A 16 -12.35 0.10 -7.37
CA ILE A 16 -11.54 0.73 -6.33
C ILE A 16 -10.11 0.78 -6.87
N ASP A 17 -9.55 1.98 -6.94
CA ASP A 17 -8.10 2.15 -7.06
C ASP A 17 -7.49 1.80 -5.69
N SER A 18 -6.89 0.61 -5.60
CA SER A 18 -6.34 0.12 -4.33
C SER A 18 -5.06 0.82 -3.91
N HIS A 19 -4.47 1.68 -4.76
CA HIS A 19 -3.19 2.28 -4.47
C HIS A 19 -2.98 3.58 -5.27
N CYS A 20 -3.28 4.72 -4.66
CA CYS A 20 -2.98 6.04 -5.23
C CYS A 20 -2.29 6.97 -4.22
N HIS A 21 -1.65 8.03 -4.73
CA HIS A 21 -0.99 9.04 -3.90
C HIS A 21 -1.60 10.43 -4.07
N LEU A 22 -2.90 10.50 -4.41
CA LEU A 22 -3.57 11.76 -4.70
C LEU A 22 -3.48 12.76 -3.54
N HIS A 23 -3.44 12.27 -2.30
CA HIS A 23 -3.27 13.08 -1.08
C HIS A 23 -1.96 13.90 -1.04
N ASP A 24 -0.89 13.45 -1.71
CA ASP A 24 0.45 14.03 -1.55
C ASP A 24 0.54 15.43 -2.19
N THR A 25 0.66 16.43 -1.32
CA THR A 25 0.69 17.83 -1.73
C THR A 25 1.99 18.23 -2.45
N GLU A 26 3.04 17.41 -2.42
CA GLU A 26 4.26 17.68 -3.21
C GLU A 26 4.04 17.42 -4.70
N PHE A 27 3.12 16.52 -5.05
CA PHE A 27 2.82 16.18 -6.44
C PHE A 27 1.52 16.82 -6.94
N PHE A 28 0.53 17.01 -6.06
CA PHE A 28 -0.80 17.52 -6.41
C PHE A 28 -1.12 18.80 -5.64
N THR A 29 -0.46 19.91 -5.99
CA THR A 29 -0.65 21.21 -5.32
C THR A 29 -2.02 21.84 -5.60
N ASP A 30 -2.45 21.86 -6.87
CA ASP A 30 -3.58 22.69 -7.32
C ASP A 30 -4.76 21.90 -7.90
N ASN A 31 -4.54 20.63 -8.25
CA ASN A 31 -5.48 19.80 -9.02
C ASN A 31 -6.05 18.60 -8.24
N ARG A 32 -5.62 18.41 -6.99
CA ARG A 32 -6.02 17.27 -6.15
C ARG A 32 -7.54 17.11 -6.04
N GLU A 33 -8.22 18.21 -5.70
CA GLU A 33 -9.68 18.25 -5.51
C GLU A 33 -10.45 18.00 -6.81
N GLN A 34 -9.89 18.45 -7.94
CA GLN A 34 -10.48 18.20 -9.25
C GLN A 34 -10.42 16.70 -9.57
N PHE A 35 -9.25 16.08 -9.43
CA PHE A 35 -9.07 14.66 -9.72
C PHE A 35 -9.89 13.76 -8.78
N TYR A 36 -10.03 14.15 -7.51
CA TYR A 36 -10.93 13.45 -6.59
C TYR A 36 -12.37 13.45 -7.12
N LYS A 37 -12.90 14.63 -7.49
CA LYS A 37 -14.27 14.76 -8.01
C LYS A 37 -14.47 13.94 -9.28
N GLU A 38 -13.55 14.03 -10.24
CA GLU A 38 -13.60 13.24 -11.47
C GLU A 38 -13.59 11.73 -11.19
N THR A 39 -12.83 11.28 -10.18
CA THR A 39 -12.76 9.87 -9.78
C THR A 39 -14.08 9.38 -9.19
N VAL A 40 -14.68 10.15 -8.27
CA VAL A 40 -15.97 9.82 -7.66
C VAL A 40 -17.12 9.91 -8.67
N GLU A 41 -17.14 10.91 -9.56
CA GLU A 41 -18.11 11.03 -10.66
C GLU A 41 -18.04 9.82 -11.61
N ALA A 42 -16.86 9.22 -11.78
CA ALA A 42 -16.66 7.97 -12.51
C ALA A 42 -17.04 6.71 -11.71
N ASN A 43 -17.61 6.87 -10.51
CA ASN A 43 -17.96 5.83 -9.54
C ASN A 43 -16.75 4.98 -9.11
N ILE A 44 -15.59 5.61 -8.91
CA ILE A 44 -14.37 4.94 -8.47
C ILE A 44 -14.06 5.39 -7.04
N GLY A 45 -13.83 4.44 -6.14
CA GLY A 45 -13.26 4.71 -4.82
C GLY A 45 -11.74 4.58 -4.85
N MET A 46 -11.05 5.09 -3.84
CA MET A 46 -9.59 5.06 -3.81
C MET A 46 -9.02 4.81 -2.41
N ILE A 47 -7.87 4.13 -2.36
CA ILE A 47 -7.04 4.04 -1.17
C ILE A 47 -5.81 4.93 -1.38
N CYS A 48 -5.75 6.02 -0.62
CA CYS A 48 -4.60 6.92 -0.54
C CYS A 48 -3.50 6.29 0.32
N VAL A 49 -2.36 5.97 -0.28
CA VAL A 49 -1.28 5.22 0.37
C VAL A 49 -0.12 6.14 0.72
N GLY A 50 0.10 6.38 2.01
CA GLY A 50 1.26 7.12 2.49
C GLY A 50 2.56 6.34 2.29
N THR A 51 3.63 7.02 1.91
CA THR A 51 4.96 6.43 1.67
C THR A 51 6.00 6.86 2.70
N ASP A 52 5.68 7.86 3.52
CA ASP A 52 6.49 8.33 4.63
C ASP A 52 5.58 8.82 5.77
N GLN A 53 6.17 9.30 6.86
CA GLN A 53 5.42 9.81 8.00
C GLN A 53 4.52 11.02 7.64
N ARG A 54 4.98 11.91 6.77
CA ARG A 54 4.29 13.14 6.36
C ARG A 54 3.09 12.81 5.46
N SER A 55 3.32 12.10 4.37
CA SER A 55 2.31 11.62 3.42
C SER A 55 1.31 10.71 4.11
N SER A 56 1.71 9.85 5.06
CA SER A 56 0.76 9.06 5.88
C SER A 56 -0.22 9.95 6.66
N ARG A 57 0.24 11.06 7.27
CA ARG A 57 -0.68 12.03 7.90
C ARG A 57 -1.60 12.67 6.88
N GLN A 58 -1.05 13.07 5.73
CA GLN A 58 -1.83 13.68 4.65
C GLN A 58 -2.88 12.72 4.07
N ALA A 59 -2.56 11.43 3.94
CA ALA A 59 -3.49 10.40 3.48
C ALA A 59 -4.68 10.26 4.43
N VAL A 60 -4.43 10.23 5.73
CA VAL A 60 -5.48 10.18 6.76
C VAL A 60 -6.33 11.44 6.75
N GLU A 61 -5.72 12.62 6.70
CA GLU A 61 -6.43 13.90 6.64
C GLU A 61 -7.28 14.00 5.37
N PHE A 62 -6.72 13.64 4.22
CA PHE A 62 -7.42 13.66 2.94
C PHE A 62 -8.61 12.69 2.97
N ALA A 63 -8.39 11.43 3.34
CA ALA A 63 -9.46 10.43 3.39
C ALA A 63 -10.55 10.78 4.41
N ALA A 64 -10.23 11.41 5.54
CA ALA A 64 -11.22 11.83 6.54
C ALA A 64 -12.20 12.90 6.02
N ASN A 65 -11.83 13.64 4.96
CA ASN A 65 -12.62 14.74 4.40
C ASN A 65 -13.27 14.39 3.05
N HIS A 66 -13.11 13.16 2.56
CA HIS A 66 -13.53 12.74 1.23
C HIS A 66 -14.26 11.39 1.26
N GLU A 67 -15.46 11.33 0.69
CA GLU A 67 -16.20 10.08 0.58
C GLU A 67 -15.52 9.10 -0.39
N PHE A 68 -15.79 7.81 -0.24
CA PHE A 68 -15.19 6.74 -1.05
C PHE A 68 -13.64 6.78 -1.12
N THR A 69 -13.03 7.39 -0.11
CA THR A 69 -11.59 7.56 0.03
C THR A 69 -11.15 6.99 1.36
N TRP A 70 -10.15 6.11 1.34
CA TRP A 70 -9.57 5.50 2.52
C TRP A 70 -8.07 5.73 2.57
N ALA A 71 -7.45 5.50 3.73
CA ALA A 71 -6.02 5.68 3.93
C ALA A 71 -5.32 4.35 4.22
N ALA A 72 -4.17 4.14 3.59
CA ALA A 72 -3.12 3.25 4.08
C ALA A 72 -1.97 4.10 4.62
N ILE A 73 -1.42 3.70 5.76
CA ILE A 73 -0.33 4.42 6.42
C ILE A 73 0.90 3.54 6.57
N GLY A 74 2.07 4.09 6.30
CA GLY A 74 3.31 3.33 6.28
C GLY A 74 4.51 4.20 5.92
N VAL A 75 5.67 3.58 6.00
CA VAL A 75 6.95 4.13 5.57
C VAL A 75 7.57 3.16 4.58
N HIS A 76 7.71 3.65 3.36
CA HIS A 76 8.29 2.99 2.21
C HIS A 76 9.77 2.67 2.48
N PRO A 77 10.33 1.57 1.94
CA PRO A 77 11.73 1.18 2.15
C PRO A 77 12.72 2.33 1.97
N HIS A 78 12.50 3.24 1.02
CA HIS A 78 13.38 4.38 0.78
C HIS A 78 13.55 5.33 1.97
N ASP A 79 12.53 5.44 2.82
CA ASP A 79 12.41 6.46 3.86
C ASP A 79 12.51 5.86 5.27
N THR A 80 12.77 4.55 5.38
CA THR A 80 12.90 3.83 6.66
C THR A 80 14.00 4.40 7.56
N LYS A 81 15.06 4.99 7.00
CA LYS A 81 16.12 5.71 7.75
C LYS A 81 15.60 6.88 8.60
N ASP A 82 14.45 7.45 8.24
CA ASP A 82 13.84 8.59 8.94
C ASP A 82 12.81 8.14 10.00
N GLY A 83 12.61 6.82 10.14
CA GLY A 83 11.78 6.19 11.17
C GLY A 83 10.28 6.14 10.83
N TRP A 84 9.51 5.47 11.69
CA TRP A 84 8.08 5.17 11.52
C TRP A 84 7.23 5.48 12.76
N GLY A 85 7.71 6.38 13.64
CA GLY A 85 7.04 6.72 14.90
C GLY A 85 5.66 7.34 14.72
N ASP A 86 5.47 8.14 13.67
CA ASP A 86 4.19 8.76 13.37
C ASP A 86 3.16 7.76 12.86
N VAL A 87 3.57 6.69 12.17
CA VAL A 87 2.67 5.60 11.77
C VAL A 87 2.10 4.92 13.01
N LYS A 88 2.95 4.61 13.99
CA LYS A 88 2.52 4.08 15.29
C LYS A 88 1.55 5.03 15.99
N THR A 89 1.86 6.32 16.01
CA THR A 89 1.00 7.35 16.62
C THR A 89 -0.36 7.45 15.94
N LEU A 90 -0.43 7.35 14.61
CA LEU A 90 -1.69 7.35 13.85
C LEU A 90 -2.55 6.12 14.19
N LEU A 91 -1.93 4.95 14.37
CA LEU A 91 -2.63 3.73 14.78
C LEU A 91 -3.14 3.79 16.21
N GLU A 92 -2.33 4.29 17.15
CA GLU A 92 -2.73 4.46 18.56
C GLU A 92 -3.92 5.41 18.72
N ASN A 93 -4.03 6.40 17.83
CA ASN A 93 -5.15 7.35 17.80
C ASN A 93 -6.32 6.90 16.90
N LYS A 94 -6.29 5.67 16.36
CA LYS A 94 -7.34 5.16 15.46
C LYS A 94 -8.66 5.02 16.21
N THR A 95 -9.69 5.71 15.74
CA THR A 95 -11.07 5.59 16.23
C THR A 95 -11.89 4.61 15.38
N GLU A 96 -13.10 4.26 15.83
CA GLU A 96 -14.03 3.38 15.09
C GLU A 96 -14.32 3.91 13.67
N ASN A 97 -14.42 5.23 13.50
CA ASN A 97 -14.69 5.89 12.21
C ASN A 97 -13.42 6.35 11.48
N SER A 98 -12.24 5.89 11.91
CA SER A 98 -10.99 6.27 11.25
C SER A 98 -10.96 5.76 9.80
N PRO A 99 -10.49 6.58 8.83
CA PRO A 99 -10.37 6.19 7.43
C PRO A 99 -9.20 5.22 7.17
N ILE A 100 -8.39 4.89 8.18
CA ILE A 100 -7.26 3.97 8.06
C ILE A 100 -7.79 2.55 7.88
N VAL A 101 -7.46 1.94 6.72
CA VAL A 101 -7.88 0.59 6.34
C VAL A 101 -6.74 -0.39 6.10
N ALA A 102 -5.49 0.08 6.04
CA ALA A 102 -4.32 -0.75 5.78
C ALA A 102 -3.03 -0.15 6.34
N ILE A 103 -2.00 -1.00 6.48
CA ILE A 103 -0.60 -0.58 6.61
C ILE A 103 0.03 -0.59 5.22
N GLY A 104 0.78 0.44 4.86
CA GLY A 104 1.38 0.56 3.53
C GLY A 104 1.55 2.01 3.13
N GLU A 105 2.51 2.34 2.27
CA GLU A 105 3.37 1.42 1.52
C GLU A 105 4.58 1.00 2.36
N ILE A 106 4.80 -0.31 2.52
CA ILE A 106 5.95 -0.86 3.27
C ILE A 106 6.57 -2.00 2.48
N GLY A 107 7.82 -2.37 2.77
CA GLY A 107 8.47 -3.50 2.11
C GLY A 107 9.97 -3.28 1.95
N LEU A 108 10.53 -3.81 0.86
CA LEU A 108 11.96 -3.79 0.56
C LEU A 108 12.20 -3.37 -0.89
N ASP A 109 13.16 -2.48 -1.11
CA ASP A 109 13.63 -2.05 -2.43
C ASP A 109 15.14 -2.14 -2.51
N TYR A 110 15.64 -3.18 -3.18
CA TYR A 110 17.08 -3.41 -3.39
C TYR A 110 17.58 -2.85 -4.72
N TYR A 111 16.71 -2.15 -5.46
CA TYR A 111 17.07 -1.51 -6.71
C TYR A 111 17.68 -0.13 -6.47
N TYR A 112 17.01 0.73 -5.70
CA TYR A 112 17.48 2.10 -5.46
C TYR A 112 18.31 2.24 -4.18
N ASN A 113 18.09 1.38 -3.16
CA ASN A 113 18.85 1.38 -1.90
C ASN A 113 18.96 2.77 -1.21
N ASN A 114 17.88 3.56 -1.24
CA ASN A 114 17.84 4.90 -0.64
C ASN A 114 17.89 4.91 0.91
N SER A 115 17.65 3.75 1.52
CA SER A 115 17.94 3.44 2.92
C SER A 115 18.77 2.15 3.00
N PRO A 116 19.63 1.98 4.03
CA PRO A 116 20.41 0.76 4.22
C PRO A 116 19.51 -0.48 4.33
N ARG A 117 19.96 -1.61 3.77
CA ARG A 117 19.22 -2.88 3.77
C ARG A 117 18.74 -3.30 5.16
N GLU A 118 19.60 -3.21 6.17
CA GLU A 118 19.25 -3.55 7.56
C GLU A 118 18.12 -2.64 8.09
N THR A 119 18.18 -1.34 7.81
CA THR A 119 17.14 -0.38 8.19
C THR A 119 15.82 -0.64 7.47
N GLN A 120 15.86 -1.06 6.20
CA GLN A 120 14.65 -1.47 5.49
C GLN A 120 14.01 -2.71 6.13
N ILE A 121 14.81 -3.69 6.53
CA ILE A 121 14.36 -4.91 7.22
C ILE A 121 13.72 -4.57 8.57
N GLU A 122 14.39 -3.76 9.40
CA GLU A 122 13.84 -3.30 10.69
C GLU A 122 12.51 -2.55 10.50
N GLY A 123 12.45 -1.67 9.50
CA GLY A 123 11.24 -0.93 9.14
C GLY A 123 10.10 -1.84 8.65
N LEU A 124 10.41 -2.89 7.88
CA LEU A 124 9.43 -3.87 7.46
C LEU A 124 8.90 -4.66 8.66
N GLU A 125 9.78 -5.23 9.49
CA GLU A 125 9.39 -6.03 10.66
C GLU A 125 8.52 -5.24 11.64
N ALA A 126 8.90 -3.99 11.94
CA ALA A 126 8.13 -3.14 12.84
C ALA A 126 6.71 -2.85 12.31
N GLN A 127 6.58 -2.62 11.00
CA GLN A 127 5.31 -2.32 10.36
C GLN A 127 4.45 -3.55 10.11
N LEU A 128 5.05 -4.73 9.91
CA LEU A 128 4.36 -6.02 9.94
C LEU A 128 3.79 -6.31 11.32
N GLN A 129 4.55 -6.05 12.39
CA GLN A 129 4.04 -6.21 13.75
C GLN A 129 2.82 -5.30 13.98
N MET A 130 2.89 -4.03 13.54
CA MET A 130 1.74 -3.12 13.61
C MET A 130 0.53 -3.64 12.81
N ALA A 131 0.75 -4.23 11.63
CA ALA A 131 -0.34 -4.83 10.85
C ALA A 131 -1.01 -6.00 11.58
N VAL A 132 -0.22 -6.85 12.26
CA VAL A 132 -0.73 -7.95 13.09
C VAL A 132 -1.51 -7.40 14.29
N ASP A 133 -0.93 -6.47 15.05
CA ASP A 133 -1.50 -5.93 16.29
C ASP A 133 -2.86 -5.27 16.05
N TYR A 134 -3.00 -4.56 14.93
CA TYR A 134 -4.24 -3.87 14.55
C TYR A 134 -5.12 -4.67 13.58
N ASN A 135 -4.72 -5.90 13.24
CA ASN A 135 -5.40 -6.78 12.27
C ASN A 135 -5.72 -6.07 10.93
N LEU A 136 -4.77 -5.30 10.42
CA LEU A 136 -4.88 -4.55 9.17
C LEU A 136 -4.23 -5.31 8.01
N PRO A 137 -4.80 -5.26 6.79
CA PRO A 137 -4.11 -5.73 5.60
C PRO A 137 -2.90 -4.84 5.28
N VAL A 138 -1.97 -5.36 4.48
CA VAL A 138 -0.74 -4.65 4.09
C VAL A 138 -0.68 -4.37 2.59
N SER A 139 -0.24 -3.18 2.18
CA SER A 139 0.19 -2.87 0.81
C SER A 139 1.72 -2.90 0.72
N PHE A 140 2.24 -3.93 0.05
CA PHE A 140 3.67 -4.25 -0.01
C PHE A 140 4.36 -3.76 -1.29
N HIS A 141 5.42 -2.98 -1.12
CA HIS A 141 6.41 -2.71 -2.17
C HIS A 141 7.55 -3.70 -2.07
N VAL A 142 7.72 -4.52 -3.09
CA VAL A 142 8.85 -5.43 -3.16
C VAL A 142 9.50 -5.29 -4.53
N ARG A 143 10.76 -4.85 -4.53
CA ARG A 143 11.51 -4.65 -5.77
C ARG A 143 12.89 -5.25 -5.67
N ASP A 144 13.15 -6.18 -6.59
CA ASP A 144 14.43 -6.86 -6.66
C ASP A 144 15.55 -5.95 -7.18
N GLY A 145 16.76 -6.26 -6.74
CA GLY A 145 17.97 -5.55 -7.14
C GLY A 145 18.48 -5.96 -8.52
N ALA A 146 19.71 -5.54 -8.83
CA ALA A 146 20.41 -6.02 -10.02
C ALA A 146 20.72 -7.53 -9.91
N LYS A 147 20.84 -8.22 -11.05
CA LYS A 147 21.05 -9.70 -11.13
C LYS A 147 22.21 -10.25 -10.31
N ASP A 148 23.18 -9.41 -9.99
CA ASP A 148 24.44 -9.80 -9.33
C ASP A 148 24.38 -9.55 -7.82
N GLN A 149 23.23 -9.08 -7.31
CA GLN A 149 22.98 -8.82 -5.89
C GLN A 149 22.06 -9.91 -5.31
N PRO A 150 22.09 -10.12 -3.98
CA PRO A 150 21.11 -10.97 -3.31
C PRO A 150 19.69 -10.55 -3.66
N SER A 151 18.81 -11.52 -3.87
CA SER A 151 17.44 -11.19 -4.23
C SER A 151 16.72 -10.59 -3.03
N VAL A 152 15.89 -9.58 -3.26
CA VAL A 152 15.02 -9.01 -2.21
C VAL A 152 14.10 -10.08 -1.59
N TRP A 153 13.75 -11.09 -2.39
CA TRP A 153 12.85 -12.17 -1.99
C TRP A 153 13.50 -13.16 -1.03
N ASP A 154 14.84 -13.21 -0.99
CA ASP A 154 15.59 -14.02 -0.02
C ASP A 154 15.43 -13.50 1.41
N ASP A 155 15.12 -12.21 1.58
CA ASP A 155 14.77 -11.62 2.88
C ASP A 155 13.26 -11.48 3.07
N PHE A 156 12.53 -11.02 2.05
CA PHE A 156 11.10 -10.72 2.16
C PHE A 156 10.28 -11.94 2.61
N TRP A 157 10.49 -13.11 2.00
CA TRP A 157 9.67 -14.29 2.34
C TRP A 157 9.95 -14.82 3.74
N PRO A 158 11.22 -15.03 4.18
CA PRO A 158 11.49 -15.42 5.56
C PRO A 158 10.97 -14.41 6.59
N ILE A 159 11.11 -13.11 6.34
CA ILE A 159 10.57 -12.07 7.23
C ILE A 159 9.05 -12.18 7.30
N PHE A 160 8.35 -12.24 6.16
CA PHE A 160 6.89 -12.37 6.12
C PHE A 160 6.42 -13.60 6.89
N ASP A 161 7.08 -14.74 6.73
CA ASP A 161 6.71 -16.02 7.34
C ASP A 161 6.91 -16.03 8.88
N ASN A 162 7.68 -15.09 9.43
CA ASN A 162 7.81 -14.90 10.89
C ASN A 162 6.57 -14.26 11.53
N PHE A 163 5.66 -13.70 10.74
CA PHE A 163 4.43 -13.09 11.21
C PHE A 163 3.22 -13.93 10.81
N HIS A 164 2.18 -13.90 11.65
CA HIS A 164 0.98 -14.74 11.46
C HIS A 164 -0.28 -13.88 11.37
N GLY A 165 -1.25 -14.34 10.57
CA GLY A 165 -2.51 -13.62 10.36
C GLY A 165 -2.43 -12.46 9.37
N LEU A 166 -1.28 -12.28 8.71
CA LEU A 166 -1.12 -11.28 7.67
C LEU A 166 -1.99 -11.59 6.45
N ARG A 167 -2.42 -10.52 5.79
CA ARG A 167 -3.07 -10.51 4.48
C ARG A 167 -2.69 -9.19 3.80
N GLY A 168 -2.76 -9.14 2.48
CA GLY A 168 -2.35 -7.91 1.82
C GLY A 168 -2.25 -8.03 0.32
N VAL A 169 -1.59 -7.05 -0.29
CA VAL A 169 -1.34 -6.98 -1.72
C VAL A 169 0.14 -6.71 -1.96
N LEU A 170 0.76 -7.49 -2.84
CA LEU A 170 2.01 -7.07 -3.49
C LEU A 170 1.62 -6.04 -4.55
N HIS A 171 1.70 -4.74 -4.25
CA HIS A 171 1.22 -3.74 -5.20
C HIS A 171 2.19 -3.62 -6.37
N SER A 172 1.67 -3.14 -7.51
CA SER A 172 2.47 -2.93 -8.72
C SER A 172 3.33 -4.14 -9.11
N PHE A 173 2.75 -5.35 -9.04
CA PHE A 173 3.50 -6.59 -9.19
C PHE A 173 4.08 -6.71 -10.61
N THR A 174 5.40 -6.84 -10.70
CA THR A 174 6.16 -6.92 -11.97
C THR A 174 7.21 -8.04 -11.94
N ASP A 175 7.08 -8.96 -10.99
CA ASP A 175 8.02 -10.06 -10.77
C ASP A 175 7.57 -11.35 -11.50
N THR A 176 8.18 -12.47 -11.14
CA THR A 176 8.05 -13.78 -11.76
C THR A 176 6.77 -14.52 -11.33
N ARG A 177 6.38 -15.53 -12.13
CA ARG A 177 5.29 -16.45 -11.77
C ARG A 177 5.54 -17.18 -10.45
N ASP A 178 6.79 -17.53 -10.14
CA ASP A 178 7.14 -18.20 -8.89
C ASP A 178 6.80 -17.33 -7.67
N ASN A 179 7.17 -16.04 -7.69
CA ASN A 179 6.80 -15.11 -6.62
C ASN A 179 5.29 -14.81 -6.57
N LEU A 180 4.61 -14.82 -7.72
CA LEU A 180 3.15 -14.72 -7.78
C LEU A 180 2.47 -15.89 -7.04
N GLU A 181 2.88 -17.12 -7.32
CA GLU A 181 2.35 -18.33 -6.69
C GLU A 181 2.66 -18.38 -5.18
N LYS A 182 3.88 -17.97 -4.79
CA LYS A 182 4.27 -17.79 -3.37
C LYS A 182 3.38 -16.78 -2.66
N GLY A 183 3.07 -15.64 -3.28
CA GLY A 183 2.16 -14.63 -2.74
C GLY A 183 0.76 -15.19 -2.50
N PHE A 184 0.17 -15.86 -3.50
CA PHE A 184 -1.15 -16.47 -3.37
C PHE A 184 -1.23 -17.53 -2.26
N SER A 185 -0.18 -18.35 -2.12
CA SER A 185 -0.11 -19.34 -1.04
C SER A 185 -0.06 -18.73 0.37
N ARG A 186 0.29 -17.44 0.46
CA ARG A 186 0.44 -16.66 1.71
C ARG A 186 -0.71 -15.69 1.96
N ASN A 187 -1.87 -15.90 1.32
CA ASN A 187 -3.05 -15.04 1.46
C ASN A 187 -2.77 -13.57 1.03
N LEU A 188 -1.86 -13.40 0.06
CA LEU A 188 -1.62 -12.13 -0.60
C LEU A 188 -2.33 -12.08 -1.95
N TYR A 189 -2.72 -10.88 -2.34
CA TYR A 189 -3.17 -10.53 -3.68
C TYR A 189 -2.02 -9.85 -4.44
N VAL A 190 -2.20 -9.62 -5.74
CA VAL A 190 -1.28 -8.80 -6.54
C VAL A 190 -2.00 -7.59 -7.11
N GLY A 191 -1.35 -6.43 -7.02
CA GLY A 191 -1.85 -5.19 -7.59
C GLY A 191 -1.42 -5.08 -9.05
N LEU A 192 -2.39 -4.88 -9.94
CA LEU A 192 -2.16 -4.62 -11.35
C LEU A 192 -2.40 -3.14 -11.64
N ASN A 193 -1.48 -2.52 -12.38
CA ASN A 193 -1.59 -1.13 -12.80
C ASN A 193 -1.20 -0.98 -14.26
N GLY A 194 -1.10 0.26 -14.75
CA GLY A 194 -0.76 0.56 -16.13
C GLY A 194 0.52 -0.09 -16.63
N ILE A 195 1.51 -0.41 -15.76
CA ILE A 195 2.75 -1.09 -16.18
C ILE A 195 2.45 -2.44 -16.83
N SER A 196 1.41 -3.13 -16.37
CA SER A 196 1.00 -4.43 -16.92
C SER A 196 0.55 -4.38 -18.38
N THR A 197 0.24 -3.20 -18.92
CA THR A 197 -0.12 -3.03 -20.35
C THR A 197 1.09 -2.80 -21.23
N PHE A 198 2.28 -2.58 -20.66
CA PHE A 198 3.53 -2.46 -21.40
C PHE A 198 4.21 -3.81 -21.48
N THR A 199 4.47 -4.26 -22.70
CA THR A 199 5.25 -5.48 -22.95
C THR A 199 6.37 -5.21 -23.95
N LYS A 200 7.49 -5.91 -23.77
CA LYS A 200 8.58 -5.93 -24.76
C LYS A 200 8.43 -7.12 -25.71
N ASP A 201 7.58 -8.08 -25.38
CA ASP A 201 7.26 -9.23 -26.21
C ASP A 201 6.30 -8.80 -27.33
N GLN A 202 6.68 -9.02 -28.59
CA GLN A 202 5.85 -8.64 -29.73
C GLN A 202 4.55 -9.45 -29.79
N LEU A 203 4.57 -10.71 -29.34
CA LEU A 203 3.38 -11.58 -29.35
C LEU A 203 2.29 -11.12 -28.38
N GLN A 204 2.65 -10.29 -27.39
CA GLN A 204 1.71 -9.73 -26.41
C GLN A 204 1.19 -8.35 -26.82
N LYS A 205 1.67 -7.77 -27.94
CA LYS A 205 1.23 -6.46 -28.46
C LYS A 205 0.15 -6.55 -29.53
N GLU A 206 -0.09 -7.74 -30.07
CA GLU A 206 -1.07 -8.05 -31.12
C GLU A 206 -2.35 -8.61 -30.51
#